data_AF-A0A8S1JYG3-F1
#
_entry.id   AF-A0A8S1JYG3-F1
#
_cell.length_a   1.000
_cell.length_b   1.000
_cell.length_c   1.000
_cell.angle_alpha   90.00
_cell.angle_beta   90.00
_cell.angle_gamma   90.00
#
_symmetry.space_group_name_H-M   'P 1'
#
loop_
_entity.id
_entity.type
_entity.pdbx_description
1 polymer ?
#
loop_
_entity_poly.entity_id
_entity_poly.type
_entity_poly.pdbx_seq_one_letter_code
_entity_poly.pdbx_strand_id
1 'polypeptide(L)'
;MSPYPIKLYHRWGNFLLWGILVDIGIIYASCNKCQRRTNIHGNIMTFVVINSFLASLAYCYLKPYNYQYDNYSKLNEYKQFHLVIGTAMMLMMVALALFGYFVKYQLGNSEGNKNIIYYKKIHSTLGQITYLIGKVESFIGMFMSYRTQEWFIFIWVTYIAVIICRVTLEWIIPSFKSPKIETIKEDEQKLITYDILSENLVNKQWFIFKNQVYCFDQNYIHPGGQIIWKHIKYIEIGQYFYGISQIPGTNILHQHSKYAQEQFIGNYYGTLCNQVGFPMKDNSRWALINQIKITETVSSFQFQHPEIEFEINLNKITPNHFVFKSITNKKIPIRLYTYVQCMQKPALEYMQSLSDLQEKKENVRFTNNFKSTSLSFFIKYYETPNGFSKYITKQNPEIIDLQGPYQTVFKDYLKEGQIILICGGTGILPFLDLLNYHLLMCYNELFEHPNLLKVPSLNRYITLFYSVTAEEELLGDSIFLKLRELQNHLKKQNFSLILRCRKQIERCETTKKRFTRDFIENYFKFEIKQIFVCGPQVLRNSINKEFRDMENEIIYI
;
A
#
# COMPACT_ATOMS: atom_id res chain seq x y z
N MET A 1 36.90 37.73 33.32
CA MET A 1 37.35 37.27 31.98
C MET A 1 37.03 38.33 30.94
N SER A 2 37.80 38.45 29.86
CA SER A 2 37.43 39.30 28.73
C SER A 2 36.14 38.79 28.08
N PRO A 3 35.16 39.64 27.71
CA PRO A 3 33.95 39.21 27.00
C PRO A 3 34.21 38.83 25.52
N TYR A 4 35.46 38.90 25.07
CA TYR A 4 35.88 38.63 23.69
C TYR A 4 35.55 37.20 23.19
N PRO A 5 35.76 36.10 23.95
CA PRO A 5 35.42 34.75 23.48
C PRO A 5 33.91 34.55 23.30
N ILE A 6 33.09 35.07 24.19
CA ILE A 6 31.61 35.00 24.11
C ILE A 6 31.11 35.81 22.91
N LYS A 7 31.69 36.99 22.67
CA LYS A 7 31.41 37.83 21.50
C LYS A 7 31.81 37.15 20.18
N LEU A 8 32.94 36.43 20.16
CA LEU A 8 33.35 35.61 19.01
C LEU A 8 32.41 34.41 18.80
N TYR A 9 32.06 33.68 19.86
CA TYR A 9 31.14 32.54 19.79
C TYR A 9 29.75 32.96 19.30
N HIS A 10 29.19 34.06 19.80
CA HIS A 10 27.91 34.58 19.32
C HIS A 10 27.95 34.99 17.84
N ARG A 11 29.05 35.58 17.36
CA ARG A 11 29.21 35.99 15.95
C ARG A 11 29.44 34.79 15.04
N TRP A 12 30.57 34.10 15.22
CA TRP A 12 31.02 33.04 14.33
C TRP A 12 30.25 31.73 14.54
N GLY A 13 29.83 31.43 15.76
CA GLY A 13 28.97 30.27 16.04
C GLY A 13 27.64 30.40 15.31
N ASN A 14 26.90 31.50 15.48
CA ASN A 14 25.66 31.72 14.74
C ASN A 14 25.89 31.79 13.22
N PHE A 15 26.96 32.47 12.76
CA PHE A 15 27.29 32.51 11.33
C PHE A 15 27.57 31.13 10.73
N LEU A 16 28.28 30.23 11.43
CA LEU A 16 28.53 28.87 10.94
C LEU A 16 27.28 27.99 11.01
N LEU A 17 26.52 28.08 12.11
CA LEU A 17 25.28 27.32 12.31
C LEU A 17 24.24 27.68 11.25
N TRP A 18 23.93 28.97 11.07
CA TRP A 18 22.95 29.45 10.09
C TRP A 18 23.48 29.54 8.68
N GLY A 19 24.78 29.86 8.52
CA GLY A 19 25.43 29.99 7.23
C GLY A 19 25.62 28.66 6.52
N ILE A 20 25.90 27.58 7.25
CA ILE A 20 26.29 26.29 6.68
C ILE A 20 25.45 25.14 7.24
N LEU A 21 25.37 24.98 8.57
CA LEU A 21 24.79 23.77 9.15
C LEU A 21 23.26 23.65 8.92
N VAL A 22 22.54 24.77 8.97
CA VAL A 22 21.11 24.83 8.60
C VAL A 22 20.91 24.44 7.13
N ASP A 23 21.77 24.87 6.21
CA ASP A 23 21.67 24.48 4.80
C ASP A 23 21.97 22.99 4.61
N ILE A 24 22.97 22.42 5.28
CA ILE A 24 23.21 20.97 5.29
C ILE A 24 21.96 20.24 5.81
N GLY A 25 21.35 20.72 6.89
CA GLY A 25 20.12 20.15 7.45
C GLY A 25 18.89 20.25 6.53
N ILE A 26 18.80 21.29 5.69
CA ILE A 26 17.74 21.47 4.69
C ILE A 26 18.02 20.62 3.44
N ILE A 27 19.25 20.64 2.90
CA ILE A 27 19.66 19.79 1.77
C ILE A 27 19.44 18.32 2.13
N TYR A 28 19.89 17.87 3.30
CA TYR A 28 19.65 16.50 3.76
C TYR A 28 18.16 16.18 3.85
N ALA A 29 17.35 17.14 4.31
CA ALA A 29 15.90 16.97 4.38
C ALA A 29 15.27 16.82 2.99
N SER A 30 15.58 17.71 2.05
CA SER A 30 15.01 17.70 0.70
C SER A 30 15.52 16.52 -0.14
N CYS A 31 16.78 16.10 0.06
CA CYS A 31 17.44 15.07 -0.75
C CYS A 31 17.27 13.63 -0.25
N ASN A 32 16.71 13.41 0.94
CA ASN A 32 16.42 12.07 1.48
C ASN A 32 14.96 12.00 1.95
N LYS A 33 14.16 11.09 1.37
CA LYS A 33 12.74 10.93 1.71
C LYS A 33 12.47 9.90 2.82
N CYS A 34 13.50 9.19 3.27
CA CYS A 34 13.41 8.09 4.24
C CYS A 34 13.28 8.57 5.69
N GLN A 35 12.89 7.69 6.63
CA GLN A 35 12.76 7.99 8.07
C GLN A 35 13.97 8.69 8.69
N ARG A 36 15.20 8.36 8.28
CA ARG A 36 16.44 9.01 8.75
C ARG A 36 16.43 10.54 8.52
N ARG A 37 15.67 11.02 7.52
CA ARG A 37 15.42 12.45 7.24
C ARG A 37 14.95 13.21 8.48
N THR A 38 13.87 12.78 9.11
CA THR A 38 13.22 13.54 10.19
C THR A 38 14.07 13.53 11.46
N ASN A 39 14.81 12.45 11.70
CA ASN A 39 15.77 12.36 12.80
C ASN A 39 16.98 13.26 12.58
N ILE A 40 17.65 13.19 11.43
CA ILE A 40 18.87 13.98 11.18
C ILE A 40 18.55 15.47 11.03
N HIS A 41 17.48 15.82 10.30
CA HIS A 41 17.01 17.20 10.22
C HIS A 41 16.61 17.74 11.61
N GLY A 42 15.82 16.96 12.38
CA GLY A 42 15.42 17.34 13.74
C GLY A 42 16.61 17.55 14.67
N ASN A 43 17.58 16.63 14.66
CA ASN A 43 18.79 16.74 15.48
C ASN A 43 19.65 17.95 15.10
N ILE A 44 19.84 18.20 13.80
CA ILE A 44 20.58 19.38 13.30
C ILE A 44 19.89 20.67 13.74
N MET A 45 18.57 20.77 13.52
CA MET A 45 17.82 21.98 13.89
C MET A 45 17.79 22.19 15.40
N THR A 46 17.58 21.14 16.20
CA THR A 46 17.65 21.21 17.67
C THR A 46 19.04 21.65 18.14
N PHE A 47 20.12 21.15 17.54
CA PHE A 47 21.48 21.59 17.85
C PHE A 47 21.71 23.07 17.53
N VAL A 48 21.23 23.55 16.38
CA VAL A 48 21.26 24.97 16.00
C VAL A 48 20.47 25.83 16.99
N VAL A 49 19.23 25.44 17.32
CA VAL A 49 18.38 26.15 18.29
C VAL A 49 19.06 26.28 19.64
N ILE A 50 19.58 25.18 20.20
CA ILE A 50 20.22 25.17 21.52
C ILE A 50 21.48 26.04 21.51
N ASN A 51 22.36 25.92 20.50
CA ASN A 51 23.58 26.73 20.45
C ASN A 51 23.27 28.22 20.23
N SER A 52 22.34 28.57 19.33
CA SER A 52 21.93 29.96 19.15
C SER A 52 21.30 30.55 20.41
N PHE A 53 20.48 29.77 21.14
CA PHE A 53 19.91 30.18 22.42
C PHE A 53 21.00 30.42 23.48
N LEU A 54 21.91 29.45 23.67
CA LEU A 54 23.02 29.58 24.62
C LEU A 54 23.95 30.73 24.26
N ALA A 55 24.26 30.93 22.98
CA ALA A 55 25.08 32.04 22.49
C ALA A 55 24.43 33.41 22.75
N SER A 56 23.11 33.52 22.64
CA SER A 56 22.36 34.74 22.96
C SER A 56 22.25 34.96 24.46
N LEU A 57 21.90 33.93 25.23
CA LEU A 57 21.82 33.98 26.69
C LEU A 57 23.17 34.36 27.32
N ALA A 58 24.26 33.73 26.88
CA ALA A 58 25.62 34.04 27.32
C ALA A 58 26.02 35.48 26.97
N TYR A 59 25.66 35.98 25.78
CA TYR A 59 25.93 37.36 25.39
C TYR A 59 25.13 38.39 26.20
N CYS A 60 23.90 38.06 26.61
CA CYS A 60 23.08 38.89 27.49
C CYS A 60 23.55 38.85 28.97
N TYR A 61 23.90 37.67 29.49
CA TYR A 61 24.16 37.47 30.92
C TYR A 61 25.63 37.73 31.33
N LEU A 62 26.60 37.35 30.49
CA LEU A 62 28.03 37.44 30.83
C LEU A 62 28.68 38.78 30.43
N LYS A 63 27.87 39.77 30.02
CA LYS A 63 28.33 41.11 29.67
C LYS A 63 28.10 42.05 30.85
N PRO A 64 29.12 42.38 31.66
CA PRO A 64 28.92 43.18 32.85
C PRO A 64 28.55 44.63 32.50
N TYR A 65 27.43 45.09 33.06
CA TYR A 65 27.25 46.45 33.60
C TYR A 65 27.35 47.68 32.67
N ASN A 66 27.18 47.56 31.35
CA ASN A 66 27.09 48.75 30.48
C ASN A 66 26.13 48.64 29.28
N TYR A 67 25.21 47.68 29.33
CA TYR A 67 24.06 47.58 28.43
C TYR A 67 22.80 47.40 29.28
N GLN A 68 22.46 48.44 30.06
CA GLN A 68 21.10 48.59 30.57
C GLN A 68 20.15 48.58 29.38
N TYR A 69 19.14 47.70 29.40
CA TYR A 69 18.05 47.70 28.43
C TYR A 69 17.31 49.06 28.43
N ASP A 70 17.38 49.79 29.55
CA ASP A 70 16.94 51.17 29.77
C ASP A 70 17.48 52.19 28.73
N ASN A 71 18.55 51.85 28.00
CA ASN A 71 19.12 52.67 26.93
C ASN A 71 18.89 52.08 25.52
N TYR A 72 17.86 51.26 25.30
CA TYR A 72 17.48 50.76 23.96
C TYR A 72 17.38 51.89 22.93
N SER A 73 16.79 53.03 23.30
CA SER A 73 16.68 54.24 22.48
C SER A 73 18.01 54.86 22.05
N LYS A 74 19.13 54.57 22.74
CA LYS A 74 20.48 55.05 22.39
C LYS A 74 21.27 54.09 21.50
N LEU A 75 20.68 52.96 21.13
CA LEU A 75 21.24 52.07 20.12
C LEU A 75 21.00 52.64 18.72
N ASN A 76 21.92 52.39 17.79
CA ASN A 76 21.60 52.65 16.38
C ASN A 76 20.54 51.66 15.90
N GLU A 77 19.76 52.07 14.90
CA GLU A 77 18.62 51.33 14.37
C GLU A 77 18.97 49.88 14.02
N TYR A 78 20.14 49.63 13.41
CA TYR A 78 20.62 48.28 13.10
C TYR A 78 20.75 47.37 14.34
N LYS A 79 21.24 47.89 15.48
CA LYS A 79 21.33 47.13 16.74
C LYS A 79 19.96 46.91 17.38
N GLN A 80 19.07 47.89 17.29
CA GLN A 80 17.69 47.80 17.77
C GLN A 80 16.92 46.70 17.01
N PHE A 81 17.02 46.73 15.68
CA PHE A 81 16.43 45.79 14.75
C PHE A 81 16.95 44.37 14.97
N HIS A 82 18.28 44.19 14.96
CA HIS A 82 18.95 42.89 15.18
C HIS A 82 18.58 42.27 16.55
N LEU A 83 18.44 43.09 17.60
CA LEU A 83 18.04 42.61 18.92
C LEU A 83 16.58 42.14 18.93
N VAL A 84 15.65 42.92 18.37
CA VAL A 84 14.23 42.59 18.34
C VAL A 84 13.95 41.38 17.45
N ILE A 85 14.45 41.38 16.22
CA ILE A 85 14.22 40.27 15.28
C ILE A 85 15.00 39.03 15.70
N GLY A 86 16.24 39.15 16.18
CA GLY A 86 16.97 38.01 16.74
C GLY A 86 16.23 37.35 17.92
N THR A 87 15.59 38.14 18.78
CA THR A 87 14.78 37.62 19.90
C THR A 87 13.49 36.96 19.42
N ALA A 88 12.74 37.63 18.52
CA ALA A 88 11.50 37.08 17.95
C ALA A 88 11.76 35.79 17.15
N MET A 89 12.86 35.75 16.39
CA MET A 89 13.32 34.57 15.67
C MET A 89 13.66 33.43 16.63
N MET A 90 14.35 33.69 17.75
CA MET A 90 14.66 32.67 18.75
C MET A 90 13.40 31.97 19.28
N LEU A 91 12.37 32.75 19.62
CA LEU A 91 11.07 32.22 20.07
C LEU A 91 10.39 31.39 18.97
N MET A 92 10.40 31.89 17.73
CA MET A 92 9.85 31.20 16.57
C MET A 92 10.60 29.88 16.27
N MET A 93 11.93 29.84 16.42
CA MET A 93 12.74 28.63 16.27
C MET A 93 12.37 27.56 17.32
N VAL A 94 12.24 27.95 18.59
CA VAL A 94 11.85 27.04 19.67
C VAL A 94 10.45 26.49 19.41
N ALA A 95 9.50 27.36 19.05
CA ALA A 95 8.15 26.95 18.67
C ALA A 95 8.15 26.00 17.46
N LEU A 96 8.99 26.24 16.45
CA LEU A 96 9.10 25.38 15.27
C LEU A 96 9.77 24.05 15.54
N ALA A 97 10.78 24.01 16.42
CA ALA A 97 11.40 22.75 16.85
C ALA A 97 10.37 21.89 17.59
N LEU A 98 9.66 22.47 18.56
CA LEU A 98 8.56 21.79 19.29
C LEU A 98 7.44 21.33 18.35
N PHE A 99 7.03 22.17 17.39
CA PHE A 99 6.03 21.80 16.39
C PHE A 99 6.54 20.68 15.44
N GLY A 100 7.83 20.67 15.12
CA GLY A 100 8.48 19.57 14.39
C GLY A 100 8.44 18.25 15.15
N TYR A 101 8.72 18.26 16.46
CA TYR A 101 8.54 17.09 17.33
C TYR A 101 7.08 16.65 17.41
N PHE A 102 6.12 17.59 17.50
CA PHE A 102 4.69 17.27 17.44
C PHE A 102 4.29 16.61 16.11
N VAL A 103 4.72 17.15 14.96
CA VAL A 103 4.48 16.56 13.64
C VAL A 103 5.11 15.16 13.54
N LYS A 104 6.32 14.96 14.08
CA LYS A 104 6.97 13.64 14.15
C LYS A 104 6.20 12.65 15.03
N TYR A 105 5.72 13.07 16.19
CA TYR A 105 4.90 12.25 17.09
C TYR A 105 3.58 11.84 16.43
N GLN A 106 2.87 12.80 15.82
CA GLN A 106 1.66 12.54 15.06
C GLN A 106 1.92 11.57 13.89
N LEU A 107 3.12 11.54 13.29
CA LEU A 107 3.43 10.60 12.20
C LEU A 107 3.56 9.14 12.67
N GLY A 108 4.05 8.92 13.90
CA GLY A 108 4.10 7.58 14.50
C GLY A 108 2.74 7.11 15.04
N ASN A 109 1.97 8.03 15.63
CA ASN A 109 0.79 7.68 16.40
C ASN A 109 -0.55 7.81 15.66
N SER A 110 -0.69 8.74 14.70
CA SER A 110 -2.03 9.03 14.16
C SER A 110 -2.63 7.87 13.35
N GLU A 111 -3.90 7.58 13.63
CA GLU A 111 -4.80 6.73 12.83
C GLU A 111 -5.23 7.43 11.52
N GLY A 112 -4.29 8.13 10.88
CA GLY A 112 -4.46 8.67 9.53
C GLY A 112 -5.20 10.00 9.49
N ASN A 113 -4.93 10.84 10.48
CA ASN A 113 -5.41 12.20 10.49
C ASN A 113 -4.95 12.94 9.22
N LYS A 114 -5.87 13.22 8.30
CA LYS A 114 -5.62 13.93 7.03
C LYS A 114 -4.92 15.28 7.24
N ASN A 115 -5.14 15.90 8.41
CA ASN A 115 -4.50 17.16 8.79
C ASN A 115 -2.97 17.04 8.92
N ILE A 116 -2.40 15.85 9.01
CA ILE A 116 -0.94 15.69 9.13
C ILE A 116 -0.18 16.15 7.87
N ILE A 117 -0.81 16.04 6.69
CA ILE A 117 -0.27 16.58 5.44
C ILE A 117 -0.27 18.12 5.50
N TYR A 118 -1.32 18.70 6.07
CA TYR A 118 -1.45 20.14 6.28
C TYR A 118 -0.45 20.67 7.32
N TYR A 119 -0.29 20.00 8.47
CA TYR A 119 0.71 20.38 9.49
C TYR A 119 2.15 20.26 8.97
N LYS A 120 2.48 19.22 8.19
CA LYS A 120 3.76 19.12 7.47
C LYS A 120 3.99 20.34 6.56
N LYS A 121 2.96 20.77 5.82
CA LYS A 121 3.05 21.93 4.92
C LYS A 121 3.28 23.22 5.71
N ILE A 122 2.51 23.48 6.78
CA ILE A 122 2.71 24.63 7.67
C ILE A 122 4.13 24.65 8.23
N HIS A 123 4.59 23.54 8.81
CA HIS A 123 5.93 23.45 9.39
C HIS A 123 7.02 23.74 8.36
N SER A 124 6.88 23.21 7.13
CA SER A 124 7.81 23.48 6.03
C SER A 124 7.80 24.95 5.59
N THR A 125 6.62 25.58 5.47
CA THR A 125 6.51 27.00 5.07
C THR A 125 7.06 27.94 6.14
N LEU A 126 6.71 27.73 7.41
CA LEU A 126 7.26 28.52 8.51
C LEU A 126 8.78 28.31 8.67
N GLY A 127 9.27 27.10 8.45
CA GLY A 127 10.71 26.80 8.39
C GLY A 127 11.44 27.55 7.29
N GLN A 128 10.85 27.67 6.09
CA GLN A 128 11.41 28.46 4.98
C GLN A 128 11.43 29.97 5.28
N ILE A 129 10.37 30.51 5.91
CA ILE A 129 10.32 31.91 6.35
C ILE A 129 11.39 32.17 7.41
N THR A 130 11.49 31.30 8.42
CA THR A 130 12.48 31.37 9.49
C THR A 130 13.91 31.30 8.96
N TYR A 131 14.16 30.42 7.98
CA TYR A 131 15.43 30.34 7.27
C TYR A 131 15.80 31.67 6.60
N LEU A 132 14.89 32.29 5.86
CA LEU A 132 15.15 33.55 5.15
C LEU A 132 15.48 34.67 6.15
N ILE A 133 14.68 34.80 7.21
CA ILE A 133 14.91 35.79 8.28
C ILE A 133 16.26 35.52 8.97
N GLY A 134 16.59 34.28 9.29
CA GLY A 134 17.87 33.91 9.92
C GLY A 134 19.10 34.18 9.05
N LYS A 135 18.97 34.08 7.72
CA LYS A 135 20.02 34.51 6.78
C LYS A 135 20.21 36.03 6.80
N VAL A 136 19.13 36.81 6.86
CA VAL A 136 19.20 38.28 6.96
C VAL A 136 19.71 38.75 8.33
N GLU A 137 19.31 38.11 9.42
CA GLU A 137 19.81 38.43 10.77
C GLU A 137 21.31 38.11 10.90
N SER A 138 21.74 36.98 10.36
CA SER A 138 23.17 36.65 10.24
C SER A 138 23.91 37.68 9.37
N PHE A 139 23.26 38.21 8.33
CA PHE A 139 23.82 39.29 7.50
C PHE A 139 24.08 40.55 8.33
N ILE A 140 23.06 41.05 9.03
CA ILE A 140 23.11 42.29 9.82
C ILE A 140 24.12 42.16 10.96
N GLY A 141 24.14 41.02 11.66
CA GLY A 141 25.10 40.76 12.74
C GLY A 141 26.57 40.79 12.29
N MET A 142 26.86 40.23 11.10
CA MET A 142 28.21 40.31 10.51
C MET A 142 28.53 41.71 9.99
N PHE A 143 27.58 42.40 9.35
CA PHE A 143 27.75 43.79 8.89
C PHE A 143 28.08 44.75 10.02
N MET A 144 27.32 44.72 11.11
CA MET A 144 27.60 45.49 12.32
C MET A 144 28.96 45.17 12.95
N SER A 145 29.52 43.99 12.64
CA SER A 145 30.74 43.49 13.26
C SER A 145 32.01 43.75 12.45
N TYR A 146 31.91 43.80 11.12
CA TYR A 146 33.07 43.75 10.21
C TYR A 146 32.98 44.69 8.99
N ARG A 147 31.96 45.56 8.84
CA ARG A 147 31.81 46.44 7.66
C ARG A 147 33.03 47.30 7.27
N THR A 148 33.95 47.58 8.19
CA THR A 148 35.17 48.38 7.96
C THR A 148 36.40 47.52 7.66
N GLN A 149 36.24 46.22 7.50
CA GLN A 149 37.31 45.27 7.18
C GLN A 149 37.27 44.94 5.69
N GLU A 150 38.40 45.04 5.00
CA GLU A 150 38.48 44.79 3.55
C GLU A 150 38.02 43.37 3.17
N TRP A 151 38.34 42.39 4.00
CA TRP A 151 37.98 40.98 3.79
C TRP A 151 36.49 40.66 3.99
N PHE A 152 35.69 41.62 4.47
CA PHE A 152 34.25 41.48 4.67
C PHE A 152 33.48 41.15 3.38
N ILE A 153 33.93 41.70 2.23
CA ILE A 153 33.34 41.43 0.92
C ILE A 153 33.49 39.95 0.54
N PHE A 154 34.64 39.32 0.85
CA PHE A 154 34.84 37.90 0.57
C PHE A 154 33.89 37.01 1.38
N ILE A 155 33.61 37.35 2.65
CA ILE A 155 32.59 36.65 3.44
C ILE A 155 31.23 36.66 2.71
N TRP A 156 30.83 37.81 2.14
CA TRP A 156 29.56 37.90 1.40
C TRP A 156 29.51 37.06 0.16
N VAL A 157 30.55 37.13 -0.67
CA VAL A 157 30.60 36.35 -1.90
C VAL A 157 30.52 34.85 -1.56
N THR A 158 31.24 34.40 -0.54
CA THR A 158 31.14 33.01 -0.05
C THR A 158 29.74 32.68 0.50
N TYR A 159 29.13 33.57 1.29
CA TYR A 159 27.81 33.33 1.89
C TYR A 159 26.69 33.24 0.84
N ILE A 160 26.71 34.15 -0.15
CA ILE A 160 25.79 34.14 -1.28
C ILE A 160 26.04 32.90 -2.14
N ALA A 161 27.30 32.53 -2.41
CA ALA A 161 27.64 31.31 -3.13
C ALA A 161 27.14 30.04 -2.42
N VAL A 162 27.19 29.97 -1.08
CA VAL A 162 26.62 28.86 -0.31
C VAL A 162 25.09 28.80 -0.44
N ILE A 163 24.39 29.93 -0.37
CA ILE A 163 22.93 29.97 -0.58
C ILE A 163 22.56 29.53 -2.01
N ILE A 164 23.25 30.06 -3.03
CA ILE A 164 23.03 29.68 -4.43
C ILE A 164 23.31 28.18 -4.60
N CYS A 165 24.46 27.69 -4.12
CA CYS A 165 24.82 26.27 -4.14
C CYS A 165 23.73 25.42 -3.48
N ARG A 166 23.20 25.81 -2.32
CA ARG A 166 22.10 25.10 -1.67
C ARG A 166 20.84 25.04 -2.52
N VAL A 167 20.40 26.16 -3.11
CA VAL A 167 19.21 26.21 -3.97
C VAL A 167 19.41 25.35 -5.22
N THR A 168 20.59 25.45 -5.84
CA THR A 168 21.00 24.63 -6.98
C THR A 168 20.99 23.13 -6.63
N LEU A 169 21.60 22.72 -5.52
CA LEU A 169 21.61 21.33 -5.06
C LEU A 169 20.21 20.82 -4.72
N GLU A 170 19.34 21.65 -4.15
CA GLU A 170 17.96 21.30 -3.84
C GLU A 170 17.10 21.06 -5.10
N TRP A 171 17.43 21.68 -6.24
CA TRP A 171 16.78 21.42 -7.54
C TRP A 171 17.44 20.26 -8.29
N ILE A 172 18.77 20.19 -8.27
CA ILE A 172 19.57 19.24 -9.03
C ILE A 172 19.53 17.83 -8.40
N ILE A 173 19.72 17.71 -7.09
CA ILE A 173 19.84 16.40 -6.45
C ILE A 173 18.55 15.57 -6.59
N PRO A 174 17.31 16.08 -6.40
CA PRO A 174 16.11 15.28 -6.63
C PRO A 174 15.94 14.81 -8.08
N SER A 175 16.51 15.54 -9.05
CA SER A 175 16.50 15.19 -10.46
C SER A 175 17.47 14.05 -10.77
N PHE A 176 18.68 14.05 -10.18
CA PHE A 176 19.62 12.92 -10.28
C PHE A 176 19.25 11.73 -9.40
N LYS A 177 18.64 11.97 -8.23
CA LYS A 177 18.13 10.95 -7.30
C LYS A 177 16.72 10.46 -7.64
N SER A 178 16.22 10.62 -8.86
CA SER A 178 15.24 9.64 -9.33
C SER A 178 16.02 8.35 -9.53
N PRO A 179 15.91 7.33 -8.65
CA PRO A 179 16.56 6.07 -8.95
C PRO A 179 15.93 5.60 -10.27
N LYS A 180 16.76 5.21 -11.23
CA LYS A 180 16.30 4.10 -12.07
C LYS A 180 15.92 3.03 -11.04
N ILE A 181 14.69 2.55 -11.09
CA ILE A 181 14.33 1.40 -10.27
C ILE A 181 15.26 0.32 -10.79
N GLU A 182 16.29 0.02 -10.03
CA GLU A 182 17.10 -1.17 -10.26
C GLU A 182 16.13 -2.32 -10.03
N THR A 183 15.61 -2.82 -11.15
CA THR A 183 14.98 -4.13 -11.22
C THR A 183 15.99 -5.09 -10.66
N ILE A 184 15.72 -5.59 -9.44
CA ILE A 184 16.50 -6.63 -8.77
C ILE A 184 16.78 -7.69 -9.82
N LYS A 185 18.06 -7.89 -10.14
CA LYS A 185 18.44 -8.78 -11.23
C LYS A 185 17.88 -10.16 -10.97
N GLU A 186 17.50 -10.87 -12.02
CA GLU A 186 16.87 -12.19 -11.89
C GLU A 186 17.76 -13.14 -11.07
N ASP A 187 19.07 -13.05 -11.26
CA ASP A 187 20.13 -13.77 -10.51
C ASP A 187 20.19 -13.44 -9.00
N GLU A 188 19.67 -12.28 -8.58
CA GLU A 188 19.65 -11.82 -7.17
C GLU A 188 18.32 -12.17 -6.46
N GLN A 189 17.33 -12.69 -7.19
CA GLN A 189 16.01 -12.98 -6.61
C GLN A 189 16.03 -14.26 -5.78
N LYS A 190 16.19 -14.11 -4.46
CA LYS A 190 15.97 -15.20 -3.50
C LYS A 190 14.52 -15.67 -3.58
N LEU A 191 14.31 -16.78 -4.27
CA LEU A 191 13.03 -17.49 -4.31
C LEU A 191 12.67 -18.01 -2.91
N ILE A 192 11.43 -17.74 -2.49
CA ILE A 192 10.94 -18.06 -1.14
C ILE A 192 9.51 -18.61 -1.19
N THR A 193 9.21 -19.51 -0.25
CA THR A 193 7.85 -20.01 -0.01
C THR A 193 7.21 -19.27 1.16
N TYR A 194 5.90 -19.41 1.30
CA TYR A 194 5.18 -18.89 2.48
C TYR A 194 5.65 -19.54 3.78
N ASP A 195 6.10 -20.79 3.77
CA ASP A 195 6.54 -21.52 4.97
C ASP A 195 7.84 -20.92 5.53
N ILE A 196 8.80 -20.65 4.63
CA ILE A 196 10.04 -19.91 4.90
C ILE A 196 9.73 -18.53 5.52
N LEU A 197 8.65 -17.86 5.09
CA LEU A 197 8.22 -16.57 5.67
C LEU A 197 7.64 -16.71 7.08
N SER A 198 6.91 -17.79 7.39
CA SER A 198 6.46 -18.02 8.79
C SER A 198 7.67 -18.18 9.70
N GLU A 199 8.57 -19.08 9.35
CA GLU A 199 9.65 -19.51 10.24
C GLU A 199 10.68 -18.40 10.47
N ASN A 200 11.11 -17.74 9.40
CA ASN A 200 12.23 -16.79 9.48
C ASN A 200 11.80 -15.37 9.89
N LEU A 201 10.52 -15.02 9.73
CA LEU A 201 10.03 -13.65 9.94
C LEU A 201 8.94 -13.52 11.03
N VAL A 202 8.75 -14.52 11.91
CA VAL A 202 7.77 -14.48 13.04
C VAL A 202 7.72 -13.12 13.73
N ASN A 203 8.90 -12.60 14.10
CA ASN A 203 9.04 -11.38 14.90
C ASN A 203 9.24 -10.10 14.06
N LYS A 204 9.16 -10.18 12.72
CA LYS A 204 9.35 -9.04 11.82
C LYS A 204 8.05 -8.63 11.14
N GLN A 205 7.96 -7.36 10.76
CA GLN A 205 6.84 -6.88 9.95
C GLN A 205 7.20 -7.08 8.48
N TRP A 206 6.36 -7.79 7.74
CA TRP A 206 6.53 -7.99 6.31
C TRP A 206 5.19 -7.92 5.58
N PHE A 207 5.26 -7.61 4.30
CA PHE A 207 4.13 -7.59 3.39
C PHE A 207 4.57 -8.04 1.99
N ILE A 208 3.61 -8.31 1.12
CA ILE A 208 3.86 -8.65 -0.29
C ILE A 208 3.40 -7.49 -1.17
N PHE A 209 4.21 -7.15 -2.17
CA PHE A 209 3.79 -6.27 -3.25
C PHE A 209 4.35 -6.82 -4.56
N LYS A 210 3.49 -7.11 -5.53
CA LYS A 210 3.90 -7.71 -6.83
C LYS A 210 4.74 -8.99 -6.70
N ASN A 211 4.33 -9.92 -5.82
CA ASN A 211 5.07 -11.13 -5.41
C ASN A 211 6.42 -10.89 -4.70
N GLN A 212 6.90 -9.66 -4.59
CA GLN A 212 8.10 -9.34 -3.84
C GLN A 212 7.75 -9.16 -2.37
N VAL A 213 8.49 -9.82 -1.49
CA VAL A 213 8.35 -9.68 -0.04
C VAL A 213 9.31 -8.63 0.44
N TYR A 214 8.76 -7.71 1.22
CA TYR A 214 9.51 -6.64 1.86
C TYR A 214 9.39 -6.78 3.37
N CYS A 215 10.55 -6.72 4.05
CA CYS A 215 10.65 -6.96 5.48
C CYS A 215 11.28 -5.75 6.17
N PHE A 216 10.59 -5.22 7.16
CA PHE A 216 10.96 -4.01 7.88
C PHE A 216 11.16 -4.31 9.37
N ASP A 217 12.10 -3.60 9.99
CA ASP A 217 12.24 -3.58 11.44
C ASP A 217 10.99 -2.93 12.08
N GLN A 218 10.62 -3.40 13.28
CA GLN A 218 9.42 -2.95 13.99
C GLN A 218 9.36 -1.43 14.23
N ASN A 219 10.52 -0.76 14.21
CA ASN A 219 10.67 0.69 14.41
C ASN A 219 10.60 1.52 13.11
N TYR A 220 10.28 0.91 11.97
CA TYR A 220 10.16 1.62 10.70
C TYR A 220 8.97 2.58 10.70
N ILE A 221 9.22 3.86 10.39
CA ILE A 221 8.18 4.91 10.27
C ILE A 221 8.11 5.37 8.82
N HIS A 222 6.99 5.11 8.16
CA HIS A 222 6.81 5.43 6.76
C HIS A 222 6.32 6.87 6.53
N PRO A 223 6.94 7.64 5.62
CA PRO A 223 6.58 9.04 5.38
C PRO A 223 5.15 9.25 4.84
N GLY A 224 4.58 8.23 4.17
CA GLY A 224 3.22 8.23 3.61
C GLY A 224 2.11 7.78 4.56
N GLY A 225 2.44 7.38 5.80
CA GLY A 225 1.46 7.02 6.83
C GLY A 225 1.77 5.66 7.48
N GLN A 226 1.74 5.64 8.81
CA GLN A 226 2.00 4.42 9.61
C GLN A 226 0.82 3.47 9.68
N ILE A 227 -0.39 3.98 9.45
CA ILE A 227 -1.68 3.27 9.43
C ILE A 227 -1.65 2.10 8.46
N ILE A 228 -1.18 2.36 7.23
CA ILE A 228 -0.94 1.37 6.18
C ILE A 228 -0.20 0.17 6.78
N TRP A 229 0.90 0.39 7.49
CA TRP A 229 1.74 -0.69 8.05
C TRP A 229 1.24 -1.29 9.36
N LYS A 230 0.41 -0.57 10.13
CA LYS A 230 -0.23 -1.13 11.32
C LYS A 230 -1.29 -2.18 10.94
N HIS A 231 -2.11 -1.91 9.91
CA HIS A 231 -3.22 -2.77 9.48
C HIS A 231 -2.88 -3.72 8.32
N ILE A 232 -1.82 -3.47 7.55
CA ILE A 232 -1.42 -4.28 6.39
C ILE A 232 -0.13 -5.02 6.72
N LYS A 233 -0.27 -6.07 7.54
CA LYS A 233 0.79 -7.05 7.82
C LYS A 233 0.44 -8.36 7.13
N TYR A 234 1.46 -9.06 6.62
CA TYR A 234 1.34 -10.43 6.12
C TYR A 234 0.41 -10.62 4.91
N ILE A 235 -0.07 -9.54 4.28
CA ILE A 235 -0.97 -9.56 3.12
C ILE A 235 -0.34 -8.87 1.89
N GLU A 236 -0.97 -9.06 0.72
CA GLU A 236 -0.63 -8.33 -0.51
C GLU A 236 -1.21 -6.91 -0.44
N ILE A 237 -0.40 -5.90 -0.75
CA ILE A 237 -0.73 -4.49 -0.46
C ILE A 237 -1.24 -3.70 -1.65
N GLY A 238 -1.22 -4.26 -2.87
CA GLY A 238 -1.46 -3.57 -4.13
C GLY A 238 -2.77 -2.79 -4.16
N GLN A 239 -3.85 -3.35 -3.59
CA GLN A 239 -5.15 -2.68 -3.49
C GLN A 239 -5.08 -1.37 -2.67
N TYR A 240 -4.21 -1.30 -1.66
CA TYR A 240 -4.01 -0.13 -0.81
C TYR A 240 -2.93 0.79 -1.40
N PHE A 241 -1.86 0.21 -1.96
CA PHE A 241 -0.78 0.95 -2.60
C PHE A 241 -1.29 1.79 -3.77
N TYR A 242 -2.12 1.20 -4.65
CA TYR A 242 -2.72 1.88 -5.78
C TYR A 242 -3.96 2.74 -5.44
N GLY A 243 -4.36 2.82 -4.16
CA GLY A 243 -5.53 3.58 -3.74
C GLY A 243 -6.84 3.06 -4.37
N ILE A 244 -6.99 1.74 -4.43
CA ILE A 244 -8.17 1.06 -5.01
C ILE A 244 -9.21 0.78 -3.92
N SER A 245 -8.77 0.37 -2.73
CA SER A 245 -9.61 0.20 -1.54
C SER A 245 -9.10 1.06 -0.37
N GLN A 246 -10.02 1.44 0.52
CA GLN A 246 -9.66 2.04 1.81
C GLN A 246 -9.16 0.96 2.76
N ILE A 247 -8.21 1.31 3.61
CA ILE A 247 -7.77 0.42 4.69
C ILE A 247 -8.97 0.17 5.62
N PRO A 248 -9.28 -1.08 5.99
CA PRO A 248 -10.34 -1.40 6.94
C PRO A 248 -10.24 -0.54 8.21
N GLY A 249 -11.38 -0.09 8.73
CA GLY A 249 -11.42 0.85 9.86
C GLY A 249 -11.08 2.32 9.53
N THR A 250 -10.58 2.64 8.34
CA THR A 250 -10.18 4.01 7.95
C THR A 250 -11.08 4.63 6.88
N ASN A 251 -11.21 5.96 6.88
CA ASN A 251 -11.89 6.74 5.84
C ASN A 251 -10.90 7.34 4.81
N ILE A 252 -9.82 6.60 4.52
CA ILE A 252 -8.66 7.11 3.76
C ILE A 252 -8.43 6.22 2.55
N LEU A 253 -8.69 6.79 1.37
CA LEU A 253 -8.20 6.28 0.11
C LEU A 253 -6.89 7.02 -0.19
N HIS A 254 -5.76 6.33 -0.25
CA HIS A 254 -4.46 6.93 -0.55
C HIS A 254 -3.73 6.17 -1.64
N GLN A 255 -3.56 6.81 -2.80
CA GLN A 255 -2.69 6.31 -3.85
C GLN A 255 -1.24 6.70 -3.54
N HIS A 256 -0.37 5.71 -3.46
CA HIS A 256 1.05 5.90 -3.20
C HIS A 256 1.79 6.37 -4.46
N SER A 257 2.79 7.22 -4.26
CA SER A 257 3.68 7.67 -5.34
C SER A 257 4.75 6.63 -5.66
N LYS A 258 5.38 6.72 -6.85
CA LYS A 258 6.55 5.90 -7.23
C LYS A 258 7.66 5.94 -6.17
N TYR A 259 7.89 7.09 -5.54
CA TYR A 259 8.87 7.24 -4.44
C TYR A 259 8.58 6.34 -3.22
N ALA A 260 7.33 5.95 -2.98
CA ALA A 260 7.00 5.01 -1.90
C ALA A 260 7.44 3.59 -2.26
N GLN A 261 7.27 3.17 -3.52
CA GLN A 261 7.80 1.88 -4.02
C GLN A 261 9.33 1.84 -3.92
N GLU A 262 10.01 2.95 -4.23
CA GLU A 262 11.47 3.07 -4.11
C GLU A 262 11.97 2.89 -2.66
N GLN A 263 11.15 3.19 -1.63
CA GLN A 263 11.51 2.90 -0.23
C GLN A 263 11.51 1.40 0.09
N PHE A 264 10.77 0.59 -0.67
CA PHE A 264 10.68 -0.85 -0.42
C PHE A 264 11.95 -1.59 -0.89
N ILE A 265 12.61 -1.10 -1.96
CA ILE A 265 13.77 -1.76 -2.60
C ILE A 265 14.86 -2.11 -1.56
N GLY A 266 15.24 -1.15 -0.70
CA GLY A 266 16.25 -1.37 0.34
C GLY A 266 15.82 -2.27 1.51
N ASN A 267 14.60 -2.82 1.48
CA ASN A 267 14.00 -3.72 2.47
C ASN A 267 13.49 -5.02 1.81
N TYR A 268 13.92 -5.33 0.59
CA TYR A 268 13.59 -6.56 -0.12
C TYR A 268 14.16 -7.79 0.63
N TYR A 269 13.34 -8.83 0.76
CA TYR A 269 13.70 -10.09 1.43
C TYR A 269 13.75 -11.28 0.46
N GLY A 270 12.91 -11.28 -0.57
CA GLY A 270 12.84 -12.36 -1.56
C GLY A 270 11.60 -12.22 -2.46
N THR A 271 11.54 -13.05 -3.51
CA THR A 271 10.37 -13.15 -4.40
C THR A 271 9.63 -14.44 -4.08
N LEU A 272 8.31 -14.35 -3.84
CA LEU A 272 7.46 -15.52 -3.70
C LEU A 272 7.54 -16.38 -4.96
N CYS A 273 7.82 -17.68 -4.79
CA CYS A 273 7.76 -18.64 -5.88
C CYS A 273 6.41 -18.57 -6.58
N ASN A 274 6.40 -18.12 -7.84
CA ASN A 274 5.19 -18.09 -8.64
C ASN A 274 4.76 -19.53 -8.95
N GLN A 275 3.73 -20.02 -8.27
CA GLN A 275 3.23 -21.40 -8.42
C GLN A 275 2.50 -21.66 -9.76
N VAL A 276 2.45 -20.66 -10.65
CA VAL A 276 1.80 -20.75 -11.96
C VAL A 276 2.85 -20.53 -13.04
N GLY A 277 2.85 -21.38 -14.07
CA GLY A 277 3.77 -21.33 -15.21
C GLY A 277 3.52 -20.16 -16.17
N PHE A 278 3.34 -18.94 -15.65
CA PHE A 278 3.37 -17.73 -16.47
C PHE A 278 4.83 -17.34 -16.73
N PRO A 279 5.25 -17.22 -17.99
CA PRO A 279 6.58 -16.71 -18.31
C PRO A 279 6.71 -15.25 -17.84
N MET A 280 7.77 -14.94 -17.08
CA MET A 280 8.13 -13.56 -16.79
C MET A 280 8.70 -12.94 -18.07
N LYS A 281 7.90 -12.09 -18.74
CA LYS A 281 8.33 -11.25 -19.85
C LYS A 281 8.04 -9.78 -19.53
N ASP A 282 8.98 -8.90 -19.88
CA ASP A 282 8.85 -7.45 -19.68
C ASP A 282 7.72 -6.80 -20.49
N ASN A 283 7.27 -7.44 -21.58
CA ASN A 283 6.17 -6.95 -22.39
C ASN A 283 4.82 -7.28 -21.74
N SER A 284 4.28 -6.32 -21.01
CA SER A 284 2.98 -6.42 -20.35
C SER A 284 1.79 -6.00 -21.24
N ARG A 285 1.95 -5.92 -22.57
CA ARG A 285 0.89 -5.46 -23.50
C ARG A 285 0.03 -6.62 -23.98
N TRP A 286 -1.25 -6.59 -23.64
CA TRP A 286 -2.22 -7.61 -24.05
C TRP A 286 -3.28 -7.01 -24.95
N ALA A 287 -3.62 -7.71 -26.03
CA ALA A 287 -4.70 -7.33 -26.93
C ALA A 287 -6.06 -7.80 -26.39
N LEU A 288 -7.07 -6.94 -26.39
CA LEU A 288 -8.45 -7.30 -26.07
C LEU A 288 -9.10 -7.95 -27.31
N ILE A 289 -9.29 -9.28 -27.27
CA ILE A 289 -9.76 -10.05 -28.43
C ILE A 289 -11.27 -10.30 -28.42
N ASN A 290 -11.92 -10.27 -27.24
CA ASN A 290 -13.36 -10.52 -27.13
C ASN A 290 -13.95 -9.88 -25.86
N GLN A 291 -15.22 -9.47 -25.94
CA GLN A 291 -16.02 -9.02 -24.81
C GLN A 291 -17.39 -9.70 -24.87
N ILE A 292 -17.69 -10.53 -23.88
CA ILE A 292 -18.98 -11.22 -23.76
C ILE A 292 -19.76 -10.62 -22.59
N LYS A 293 -21.02 -10.22 -22.81
CA LYS A 293 -21.91 -9.79 -21.73
C LYS A 293 -22.43 -11.02 -20.99
N ILE A 294 -22.16 -11.10 -19.68
CA ILE A 294 -22.57 -12.22 -18.83
C ILE A 294 -23.86 -11.88 -18.08
N THR A 295 -23.96 -10.64 -17.57
CA THR A 295 -25.14 -10.11 -16.90
C THR A 295 -25.41 -8.68 -17.38
N GLU A 296 -26.48 -8.02 -16.93
CA GLU A 296 -26.70 -6.60 -17.23
C GLU A 296 -25.52 -5.71 -16.89
N THR A 297 -24.79 -6.04 -15.83
CA THR A 297 -23.70 -5.23 -15.27
C THR A 297 -22.32 -5.89 -15.33
N VAL A 298 -22.20 -7.16 -15.73
CA VAL A 298 -20.91 -7.88 -15.77
C VAL A 298 -20.62 -8.37 -17.19
N SER A 299 -19.40 -8.10 -17.66
CA SER A 299 -18.86 -8.66 -18.90
C SER A 299 -17.59 -9.48 -18.61
N SER A 300 -17.40 -10.55 -19.38
CA SER A 300 -16.11 -11.23 -19.52
C SER A 300 -15.30 -10.52 -20.60
N PHE A 301 -14.05 -10.19 -20.29
CA PHE A 301 -13.08 -9.59 -21.21
C PHE A 301 -11.95 -10.58 -21.42
N GLN A 302 -11.74 -10.99 -22.68
CA GLN A 302 -10.74 -11.97 -23.07
C GLN A 302 -9.55 -11.27 -23.70
N PHE A 303 -8.38 -11.48 -23.12
CA PHE A 303 -7.12 -10.88 -23.54
C PHE A 303 -6.18 -11.92 -24.10
N GLN A 304 -5.47 -11.61 -25.18
CA GLN A 304 -4.43 -12.47 -25.75
C GLN A 304 -3.08 -11.74 -25.78
N HIS A 305 -2.01 -12.46 -25.51
CA HIS A 305 -0.65 -12.00 -25.73
C HIS A 305 -0.02 -12.83 -26.86
N PRO A 306 0.70 -12.23 -27.82
CA PRO A 306 1.18 -12.94 -29.00
C PRO A 306 2.16 -14.09 -28.69
N GLU A 307 2.91 -13.98 -27.60
CA GLU A 307 4.02 -14.89 -27.27
C GLU A 307 3.90 -15.58 -25.90
N ILE A 308 2.72 -15.60 -25.28
CA ILE A 308 2.52 -16.22 -23.96
C ILE A 308 1.44 -17.30 -24.06
N GLU A 309 1.88 -18.54 -23.94
CA GLU A 309 1.06 -19.67 -23.51
C GLU A 309 1.31 -19.89 -22.01
N PHE A 310 0.29 -20.30 -21.27
CA PHE A 310 0.40 -20.66 -19.86
C PHE A 310 -0.45 -21.90 -19.54
N GLU A 311 -0.08 -22.59 -18.47
CA GLU A 311 -0.82 -23.73 -17.93
C GLU A 311 -1.83 -23.27 -16.87
N ILE A 312 -3.07 -23.74 -16.99
CA ILE A 312 -4.14 -23.61 -15.99
C ILE A 312 -4.02 -24.81 -15.05
N ASN A 313 -3.76 -24.59 -13.77
CA ASN A 313 -3.56 -25.69 -12.83
C ASN A 313 -4.72 -25.78 -11.82
N LEU A 314 -5.70 -26.63 -12.13
CA LEU A 314 -6.85 -26.89 -11.26
C LEU A 314 -6.52 -27.73 -10.01
N ASN A 315 -5.32 -28.33 -9.93
CA ASN A 315 -4.83 -29.05 -8.74
C ASN A 315 -4.04 -28.19 -7.76
N LYS A 316 -3.95 -26.86 -7.98
CA LYS A 316 -3.34 -25.90 -7.06
C LYS A 316 -4.22 -24.68 -6.82
N ILE A 317 -4.56 -24.43 -5.56
CA ILE A 317 -5.25 -23.22 -5.13
C ILE A 317 -4.29 -22.03 -5.28
N THR A 318 -4.35 -21.36 -6.43
CA THR A 318 -3.47 -20.23 -6.79
C THR A 318 -4.31 -19.01 -7.20
N PRO A 319 -4.93 -18.32 -6.22
CA PRO A 319 -5.78 -17.16 -6.44
C PRO A 319 -4.93 -15.93 -6.76
N ASN A 320 -4.95 -15.56 -8.03
CA ASN A 320 -4.12 -14.51 -8.58
C ASN A 320 -4.94 -13.28 -8.96
N HIS A 321 -4.28 -12.14 -9.01
CA HIS A 321 -4.82 -10.94 -9.65
C HIS A 321 -3.81 -10.36 -10.63
N PHE A 322 -4.30 -9.52 -11.54
CA PHE A 322 -3.47 -8.74 -12.45
C PHE A 322 -3.70 -7.25 -12.20
N VAL A 323 -2.63 -6.46 -12.32
CA VAL A 323 -2.65 -5.00 -12.32
C VAL A 323 -2.95 -4.53 -13.74
N PHE A 324 -4.09 -3.85 -13.91
CA PHE A 324 -4.55 -3.27 -15.18
C PHE A 324 -4.19 -1.78 -15.24
N LYS A 325 -3.60 -1.34 -16.35
CA LYS A 325 -3.34 0.08 -16.64
C LYS A 325 -3.71 0.42 -18.08
N SER A 326 -4.29 1.62 -18.26
CA SER A 326 -4.50 2.18 -19.59
C SER A 326 -3.17 2.62 -20.20
N ILE A 327 -2.90 2.18 -21.43
CA ILE A 327 -1.76 2.64 -22.22
C ILE A 327 -2.06 4.03 -22.81
N THR A 328 -3.29 4.23 -23.30
CA THR A 328 -3.68 5.44 -24.04
C THR A 328 -4.04 6.63 -23.14
N ASN A 329 -4.52 6.40 -21.92
CA ASN A 329 -5.03 7.46 -21.05
C ASN A 329 -4.53 7.33 -19.60
N LYS A 330 -3.46 8.07 -19.29
CA LYS A 330 -2.85 8.15 -17.94
C LYS A 330 -3.77 8.71 -16.84
N LYS A 331 -4.95 9.25 -17.17
CA LYS A 331 -5.96 9.68 -16.18
C LYS A 331 -6.84 8.52 -15.68
N ILE A 332 -6.87 7.39 -16.40
CA ILE A 332 -7.58 6.19 -15.93
C ILE A 332 -6.76 5.57 -14.79
N PRO A 333 -7.35 5.36 -13.59
CA PRO A 333 -6.62 4.85 -12.45
C PRO A 333 -6.32 3.37 -12.62
N ILE A 334 -5.22 2.95 -12.01
CA ILE A 334 -4.81 1.55 -11.93
C ILE A 334 -5.90 0.74 -11.20
N ARG A 335 -6.15 -0.49 -11.65
CA ARG A 335 -7.05 -1.45 -10.97
C ARG A 335 -6.42 -2.83 -10.85
N LEU A 336 -6.90 -3.60 -9.88
CA LEU A 336 -6.64 -5.04 -9.80
C LEU A 336 -7.90 -5.76 -10.24
N TYR A 337 -7.75 -6.85 -11.00
CA TYR A 337 -8.83 -7.80 -11.25
C TYR A 337 -8.32 -9.22 -11.01
N THR A 338 -9.13 -10.01 -10.31
CA THR A 338 -8.87 -11.44 -10.06
C THR A 338 -8.86 -12.21 -11.36
N TYR A 339 -7.82 -13.02 -11.53
CA TYR A 339 -7.77 -14.05 -12.55
C TYR A 339 -8.27 -15.36 -11.92
N VAL A 340 -9.30 -15.97 -12.53
CA VAL A 340 -9.95 -17.18 -12.03
C VAL A 340 -9.69 -18.32 -13.00
N GLN A 341 -8.95 -19.33 -12.56
CA GLN A 341 -8.51 -20.45 -13.39
C GLN A 341 -9.66 -21.39 -13.78
N CYS A 342 -10.54 -21.72 -12.85
CA CYS A 342 -11.68 -22.61 -13.10
C CYS A 342 -12.72 -22.03 -14.07
N MET A 343 -12.65 -20.72 -14.35
CA MET A 343 -13.53 -20.00 -15.29
C MET A 343 -12.90 -19.78 -16.68
N GLN A 344 -11.71 -20.30 -16.94
CA GLN A 344 -11.11 -20.29 -18.29
C GLN A 344 -11.70 -21.41 -19.14
N LYS A 345 -11.75 -21.23 -20.47
CA LYS A 345 -12.41 -22.16 -21.40
C LYS A 345 -12.01 -23.65 -21.21
N PRO A 346 -10.71 -24.04 -21.14
CA PRO A 346 -10.34 -25.44 -20.95
C PRO A 346 -10.83 -26.03 -19.61
N ALA A 347 -10.90 -25.20 -18.57
CA ALA A 347 -11.41 -25.61 -17.27
C ALA A 347 -12.94 -25.75 -17.28
N LEU A 348 -13.67 -24.83 -17.93
CA LEU A 348 -15.12 -24.95 -18.11
C LEU A 348 -15.51 -26.19 -18.90
N GLU A 349 -14.76 -26.52 -19.95
CA GLU A 349 -14.92 -27.78 -20.72
C GLU A 349 -14.71 -28.99 -19.80
N TYR A 350 -13.68 -28.98 -18.96
CA TYR A 350 -13.44 -30.05 -17.98
C TYR A 350 -14.57 -30.19 -16.95
N MET A 351 -15.09 -29.08 -16.43
CA MET A 351 -16.23 -29.08 -15.48
C MET A 351 -17.52 -29.56 -16.13
N GLN A 352 -17.71 -29.34 -17.44
CA GLN A 352 -18.81 -29.95 -18.18
C GLN A 352 -18.67 -31.48 -18.24
N SER A 353 -17.47 -32.00 -18.54
CA SER A 353 -17.22 -33.45 -18.54
C SER A 353 -17.47 -34.11 -17.18
N LEU A 354 -17.21 -33.42 -16.07
CA LEU A 354 -17.57 -33.89 -14.72
C LEU A 354 -19.08 -33.95 -14.48
N SER A 355 -19.81 -32.97 -15.00
CA SER A 355 -21.27 -32.93 -14.93
C SER A 355 -21.88 -34.07 -15.77
N ASP A 356 -21.34 -34.28 -16.98
CA ASP A 356 -21.73 -35.37 -17.88
C ASP A 356 -21.44 -36.76 -17.29
N LEU A 357 -20.34 -36.91 -16.54
CA LEU A 357 -20.02 -38.13 -15.78
C LEU A 357 -21.06 -38.43 -14.70
N GLN A 358 -21.45 -37.41 -13.92
CA GLN A 358 -22.49 -37.58 -12.89
C GLN A 358 -23.85 -37.93 -13.51
N GLU A 359 -24.20 -37.30 -14.64
CA GLU A 359 -25.40 -37.59 -15.41
C GLU A 359 -25.35 -38.93 -16.16
N LYS A 360 -24.25 -39.68 -16.04
CA LYS A 360 -24.00 -40.99 -16.68
C LYS A 360 -24.17 -40.96 -18.19
N LYS A 361 -23.82 -39.85 -18.84
CA LYS A 361 -23.87 -39.75 -20.31
C LYS A 361 -22.85 -40.70 -20.95
N GLU A 362 -23.24 -41.30 -22.06
CA GLU A 362 -22.34 -42.13 -22.85
C GLU A 362 -21.20 -41.27 -23.44
N ASN A 363 -19.98 -41.82 -23.45
CA ASN A 363 -18.79 -41.22 -24.09
C ASN A 363 -18.29 -39.88 -23.48
N VAL A 364 -18.26 -39.77 -22.14
CA VAL A 364 -17.59 -38.64 -21.45
C VAL A 364 -16.12 -38.51 -21.90
N ARG A 365 -15.76 -37.34 -22.44
CA ARG A 365 -14.38 -37.01 -22.84
C ARG A 365 -13.77 -36.00 -21.88
N PHE A 366 -12.62 -36.33 -21.31
CA PHE A 366 -11.87 -35.43 -20.43
C PHE A 366 -10.82 -34.64 -21.21
N THR A 367 -10.90 -33.31 -21.14
CA THR A 367 -9.87 -32.40 -21.64
C THR A 367 -8.71 -32.33 -20.64
N ASN A 368 -7.64 -33.07 -20.93
CA ASN A 368 -6.41 -33.06 -20.10
C ASN A 368 -5.40 -31.97 -20.53
N ASN A 369 -5.67 -31.23 -21.62
CA ASN A 369 -4.82 -30.15 -22.09
C ASN A 369 -5.28 -28.80 -21.50
N PHE A 370 -4.76 -28.45 -20.33
CA PHE A 370 -5.08 -27.22 -19.62
C PHE A 370 -4.23 -26.00 -20.06
N LYS A 371 -3.87 -25.91 -21.33
CA LYS A 371 -3.12 -24.76 -21.87
C LYS A 371 -4.04 -23.67 -22.39
N SER A 372 -3.65 -22.41 -22.21
CA SER A 372 -4.32 -21.26 -22.82
C SER A 372 -3.32 -20.19 -23.27
N THR A 373 -3.66 -19.52 -24.36
CA THR A 373 -2.99 -18.30 -24.87
C THR A 373 -3.75 -17.03 -24.48
N SER A 374 -4.89 -17.16 -23.79
CA SER A 374 -5.79 -16.05 -23.48
C SER A 374 -6.29 -16.04 -22.03
N LEU A 375 -6.40 -14.84 -21.45
CA LEU A 375 -6.88 -14.58 -20.10
C LEU A 375 -8.30 -14.01 -20.14
N SER A 376 -9.24 -14.67 -19.46
CA SER A 376 -10.61 -14.15 -19.27
C SER A 376 -10.76 -13.52 -17.89
N PHE A 377 -11.29 -12.29 -17.83
CA PHE A 377 -11.58 -11.55 -16.60
C PHE A 377 -13.03 -11.07 -16.55
N PHE A 378 -13.69 -11.27 -15.40
CA PHE A 378 -15.07 -10.86 -15.17
C PHE A 378 -15.12 -9.50 -14.46
N ILE A 379 -15.59 -8.48 -15.18
CA ILE A 379 -15.54 -7.08 -14.72
C ILE A 379 -16.96 -6.52 -14.63
N LYS A 380 -17.33 -6.02 -13.44
CA LYS A 380 -18.58 -5.29 -13.23
C LYS A 380 -18.44 -3.84 -13.69
N TYR A 381 -19.34 -3.41 -14.57
CA TYR A 381 -19.47 -2.04 -15.03
C TYR A 381 -19.88 -1.12 -13.88
N TYR A 382 -19.21 0.02 -13.76
CA TYR A 382 -19.57 1.09 -12.83
C TYR A 382 -19.51 2.42 -13.57
N GLU A 383 -20.62 3.16 -13.55
CA GLU A 383 -20.77 4.49 -14.18
C GLU A 383 -20.00 5.56 -13.40
N THR A 384 -18.67 5.46 -13.43
CA THR A 384 -17.76 6.29 -12.65
C THR A 384 -16.90 7.16 -13.57
N PRO A 385 -16.78 8.49 -13.32
CA PRO A 385 -15.91 9.37 -14.09
C PRO A 385 -14.46 8.87 -14.07
N ASN A 386 -13.86 8.70 -15.25
CA ASN A 386 -12.53 8.10 -15.45
C ASN A 386 -12.34 6.67 -14.87
N GLY A 387 -13.41 5.97 -14.48
CA GLY A 387 -13.30 4.62 -13.91
C GLY A 387 -12.82 3.59 -14.93
N PHE A 388 -11.94 2.68 -14.50
CA PHE A 388 -11.38 1.66 -15.39
C PHE A 388 -12.46 0.75 -16.00
N SER A 389 -13.45 0.32 -15.21
CA SER A 389 -14.54 -0.52 -15.72
C SER A 389 -15.39 0.21 -16.76
N LYS A 390 -15.61 1.53 -16.61
CA LYS A 390 -16.21 2.34 -17.68
C LYS A 390 -15.32 2.42 -18.92
N TYR A 391 -14.03 2.69 -18.73
CA TYR A 391 -13.02 2.76 -19.80
C TYR A 391 -13.02 1.48 -20.65
N ILE A 392 -12.82 0.32 -20.03
CA ILE A 392 -12.74 -0.96 -20.74
C ILE A 392 -14.07 -1.34 -21.42
N THR A 393 -15.22 -1.13 -20.77
CA THR A 393 -16.53 -1.52 -21.32
C THR A 393 -17.07 -0.57 -22.41
N LYS A 394 -16.70 0.72 -22.39
CA LYS A 394 -17.26 1.74 -23.31
C LYS A 394 -16.28 2.26 -24.35
N GLN A 395 -14.99 2.30 -24.06
CA GLN A 395 -13.96 2.69 -25.03
C GLN A 395 -13.33 1.49 -25.74
N ASN A 396 -13.56 0.27 -25.24
CA ASN A 396 -13.11 -1.01 -25.82
C ASN A 396 -11.67 -0.94 -26.37
N PRO A 397 -10.68 -0.61 -25.52
CA PRO A 397 -9.31 -0.35 -25.98
C PRO A 397 -8.67 -1.64 -26.52
N GLU A 398 -8.10 -1.56 -27.72
CA GLU A 398 -7.45 -2.69 -28.38
C GLU A 398 -6.32 -3.31 -27.55
N ILE A 399 -5.56 -2.48 -26.80
CA ILE A 399 -4.38 -2.93 -26.04
C ILE A 399 -4.38 -2.34 -24.62
N ILE A 400 -4.11 -3.17 -23.61
CA ILE A 400 -4.01 -2.81 -22.19
C ILE A 400 -2.65 -3.29 -21.61
N ASP A 401 -2.10 -2.56 -20.64
CA ASP A 401 -0.96 -2.98 -19.81
C ASP A 401 -1.49 -3.86 -18.67
N LEU A 402 -1.27 -5.19 -18.76
CA LEU A 402 -1.63 -6.18 -17.74
C LEU A 402 -0.36 -6.75 -17.10
N GLN A 403 -0.19 -6.55 -15.79
CA GLN A 403 0.98 -7.02 -15.04
C GLN A 403 0.55 -8.05 -14.00
N GLY A 404 1.20 -9.21 -14.00
CA GLY A 404 0.85 -10.34 -13.14
C GLY A 404 1.28 -11.67 -13.77
N PRO A 405 0.82 -12.82 -13.24
CA PRO A 405 -0.05 -12.93 -12.08
C PRO A 405 0.65 -12.52 -10.78
N TYR A 406 -0.09 -11.83 -9.91
CA TYR A 406 0.32 -11.56 -8.54
C TYR A 406 -0.54 -12.39 -7.57
N GLN A 407 0.13 -13.11 -6.67
CA GLN A 407 -0.53 -13.97 -5.70
C GLN A 407 -1.24 -13.13 -4.65
N THR A 408 -2.49 -13.49 -4.38
CA THR A 408 -3.21 -12.99 -3.21
C THR A 408 -2.87 -13.89 -2.01
N VAL A 409 -2.79 -13.36 -0.80
CA VAL A 409 -2.39 -14.17 0.37
C VAL A 409 -3.50 -15.13 0.77
N PHE A 410 -3.29 -16.39 0.40
CA PHE A 410 -4.14 -17.53 0.72
C PHE A 410 -3.33 -18.63 1.45
N LYS A 411 -2.22 -18.25 2.10
CA LYS A 411 -1.29 -19.16 2.80
C LYS A 411 -1.98 -20.19 3.69
N ASP A 412 -2.95 -19.74 4.48
CA ASP A 412 -3.57 -20.54 5.53
C ASP A 412 -4.74 -21.39 5.03
N TYR A 413 -5.08 -21.36 3.73
CA TYR A 413 -6.10 -22.25 3.15
C TYR A 413 -5.74 -23.75 3.19
N LEU A 414 -4.56 -24.12 3.70
CA LEU A 414 -4.15 -25.51 3.91
C LEU A 414 -4.21 -25.98 5.39
N LYS A 415 -4.35 -25.10 6.38
CA LYS A 415 -4.39 -25.46 7.82
C LYS A 415 -5.77 -25.94 8.29
N GLU A 416 -5.88 -27.13 8.88
CA GLU A 416 -7.16 -27.71 9.35
C GLU A 416 -8.04 -26.74 10.18
N GLY A 417 -9.37 -26.83 10.02
CA GLY A 417 -10.36 -26.02 10.74
C GLY A 417 -11.46 -25.39 9.86
N GLN A 418 -12.23 -24.47 10.43
CA GLN A 418 -13.29 -23.73 9.72
C GLN A 418 -12.77 -22.44 9.07
N ILE A 419 -13.11 -22.25 7.80
CA ILE A 419 -12.93 -21.00 7.04
C ILE A 419 -14.30 -20.41 6.71
N ILE A 420 -14.42 -19.09 6.83
CA ILE A 420 -15.58 -18.34 6.41
C ILE A 420 -15.22 -17.44 5.22
N LEU A 421 -16.04 -17.47 4.18
CA LEU A 421 -15.90 -16.66 2.97
C LEU A 421 -17.10 -15.71 2.90
N ILE A 422 -16.88 -14.40 2.99
CA ILE A 422 -17.92 -13.38 2.94
C ILE A 422 -17.73 -12.53 1.69
N CYS A 423 -18.69 -12.61 0.75
CA CYS A 423 -18.59 -11.90 -0.51
C CYS A 423 -19.86 -11.17 -0.96
N GLY A 424 -19.68 -10.20 -1.85
CA GLY A 424 -20.77 -9.49 -2.52
C GLY A 424 -20.48 -9.21 -4.00
N GLY A 425 -21.41 -9.59 -4.89
CA GLY A 425 -21.24 -9.49 -6.35
C GLY A 425 -19.92 -10.12 -6.85
N THR A 426 -19.15 -9.38 -7.66
CA THR A 426 -17.83 -9.84 -8.16
C THR A 426 -16.80 -10.17 -7.07
N GLY A 427 -17.07 -9.89 -5.79
CA GLY A 427 -16.25 -10.37 -4.67
C GLY A 427 -16.25 -11.90 -4.49
N ILE A 428 -17.08 -12.65 -5.21
CA ILE A 428 -16.98 -14.13 -5.25
C ILE A 428 -15.74 -14.63 -6.01
N LEU A 429 -15.22 -13.84 -6.97
CA LEU A 429 -14.18 -14.29 -7.92
C LEU A 429 -12.91 -14.84 -7.24
N PRO A 430 -12.32 -14.21 -6.18
CA PRO A 430 -11.15 -14.76 -5.50
C PRO A 430 -11.36 -16.13 -4.84
N PHE A 431 -12.61 -16.52 -4.63
CA PHE A 431 -12.97 -17.77 -3.95
C PHE A 431 -13.33 -18.90 -4.91
N LEU A 432 -13.60 -18.61 -6.18
CA LEU A 432 -14.06 -19.64 -7.14
C LEU A 432 -13.04 -20.76 -7.35
N ASP A 433 -11.74 -20.47 -7.47
CA ASP A 433 -10.71 -21.51 -7.65
C ASP A 433 -10.61 -22.46 -6.45
N LEU A 434 -10.80 -21.96 -5.22
CA LEU A 434 -10.87 -22.76 -4.00
C LEU A 434 -12.15 -23.61 -3.92
N LEU A 435 -13.29 -23.02 -4.27
CA LEU A 435 -14.57 -23.72 -4.28
C LEU A 435 -14.58 -24.81 -5.35
N ASN A 436 -13.94 -24.54 -6.51
CA ASN A 436 -13.71 -25.52 -7.55
C ASN A 436 -12.78 -26.65 -7.07
N TYR A 437 -11.72 -26.34 -6.33
CA TYR A 437 -10.87 -27.36 -5.72
C TYR A 437 -11.65 -28.28 -4.77
N HIS A 438 -12.53 -27.72 -3.93
CA HIS A 438 -13.42 -28.52 -3.07
C HIS A 438 -14.44 -29.32 -3.88
N LEU A 439 -14.95 -28.79 -4.98
CA LEU A 439 -15.83 -29.51 -5.91
C LEU A 439 -15.11 -30.71 -6.54
N LEU A 440 -13.85 -30.53 -6.98
CA LEU A 440 -13.01 -31.62 -7.48
C LEU A 440 -12.79 -32.69 -6.41
N MET A 441 -12.52 -32.32 -5.15
CA MET A 441 -12.45 -33.28 -4.04
C MET A 441 -13.75 -34.10 -3.89
N CYS A 442 -14.92 -33.47 -4.01
CA CYS A 442 -16.21 -34.17 -3.96
C CYS A 442 -16.35 -35.18 -5.12
N TYR A 443 -15.94 -34.79 -6.34
CA TYR A 443 -15.89 -35.72 -7.46
C TYR A 443 -14.90 -36.86 -7.23
N ASN A 444 -13.74 -36.61 -6.59
CA ASN A 444 -12.76 -37.64 -6.26
C ASN A 444 -13.23 -38.64 -5.20
N GLU A 445 -14.12 -38.26 -4.28
CA GLU A 445 -14.72 -39.16 -3.28
C GLU A 445 -15.93 -39.94 -3.83
N LEU A 446 -16.71 -39.32 -4.72
CA LEU A 446 -17.95 -39.91 -5.25
C LEU A 446 -17.75 -40.78 -6.50
N PHE A 447 -16.70 -40.53 -7.30
CA PHE A 447 -16.52 -41.18 -8.61
C PHE A 447 -15.10 -41.72 -8.81
N GLU A 448 -15.01 -43.02 -9.06
CA GLU A 448 -13.78 -43.67 -9.51
C GLU A 448 -13.71 -43.63 -11.03
N HIS A 449 -12.90 -42.72 -11.57
CA HIS A 449 -12.63 -42.64 -13.01
C HIS A 449 -11.13 -42.36 -13.26
N PRO A 450 -10.46 -43.05 -14.20
CA PRO A 450 -9.01 -42.94 -14.40
C PRO A 450 -8.56 -41.58 -14.92
N ASN A 451 -9.38 -40.91 -15.73
CA ASN A 451 -9.11 -39.57 -16.27
C ASN A 451 -9.57 -38.43 -15.33
N LEU A 452 -9.97 -38.76 -14.10
CA LEU A 452 -10.34 -37.76 -13.11
C LEU A 452 -9.08 -37.12 -12.51
N LEU A 453 -9.00 -35.80 -12.55
CA LEU A 453 -7.93 -35.04 -11.94
C LEU A 453 -7.95 -35.31 -10.43
N LYS A 454 -6.87 -35.86 -9.89
CA LYS A 454 -6.76 -36.13 -8.47
C LYS A 454 -6.30 -34.87 -7.75
N VAL A 455 -7.11 -34.37 -6.82
CA VAL A 455 -6.70 -33.31 -5.89
C VAL A 455 -6.52 -33.88 -4.47
N PRO A 456 -5.50 -33.45 -3.72
CA PRO A 456 -5.36 -33.77 -2.30
C PRO A 456 -6.62 -33.46 -1.48
N SER A 457 -6.91 -34.33 -0.50
CA SER A 457 -8.00 -34.08 0.45
C SER A 457 -7.62 -32.97 1.44
N LEU A 458 -8.61 -32.13 1.78
CA LEU A 458 -8.49 -31.05 2.76
C LEU A 458 -9.45 -31.29 3.93
N ASN A 459 -8.90 -31.49 5.13
CA ASN A 459 -9.69 -31.67 6.36
C ASN A 459 -10.16 -30.32 6.91
N ARG A 460 -11.24 -29.78 6.36
CA ARG A 460 -11.75 -28.43 6.65
C ARG A 460 -13.26 -28.40 6.87
N TYR A 461 -13.75 -27.20 7.10
CA TYR A 461 -15.14 -26.82 6.86
C TYR A 461 -15.18 -25.42 6.22
N ILE A 462 -15.82 -25.26 5.05
CA ILE A 462 -15.99 -23.95 4.39
C ILE A 462 -17.43 -23.48 4.54
N THR A 463 -17.62 -22.24 4.97
CA THR A 463 -18.93 -21.55 4.94
C THR A 463 -18.87 -20.34 4.00
N LEU A 464 -19.67 -20.36 2.93
CA LEU A 464 -19.78 -19.28 1.96
C LEU A 464 -21.02 -18.42 2.22
N PHE A 465 -20.80 -17.19 2.67
CA PHE A 465 -21.81 -16.13 2.79
C PHE A 465 -21.75 -15.23 1.56
N TYR A 466 -22.58 -15.49 0.56
CA TYR A 466 -22.59 -14.72 -0.69
C TYR A 466 -23.80 -13.79 -0.76
N SER A 467 -23.59 -12.50 -1.04
CA SER A 467 -24.66 -11.50 -1.18
C SER A 467 -24.78 -11.00 -2.63
N VAL A 468 -25.97 -11.17 -3.21
CA VAL A 468 -26.34 -10.64 -4.54
C VAL A 468 -27.64 -9.85 -4.48
N THR A 469 -27.93 -9.11 -5.56
CA THR A 469 -29.17 -8.33 -5.75
C THR A 469 -30.30 -9.20 -6.31
N ALA A 470 -29.97 -10.08 -7.25
CA ALA A 470 -30.87 -10.97 -7.99
C ALA A 470 -30.11 -12.24 -8.45
N GLU A 471 -30.81 -13.21 -9.03
CA GLU A 471 -30.26 -14.52 -9.42
C GLU A 471 -29.28 -14.41 -10.61
N GLU A 472 -29.56 -13.47 -11.51
CA GLU A 472 -28.78 -13.19 -12.71
C GLU A 472 -27.40 -12.57 -12.39
N GLU A 473 -27.14 -12.20 -11.12
CA GLU A 473 -25.82 -11.78 -10.63
C GLU A 473 -24.99 -12.92 -9.98
N LEU A 474 -25.46 -14.18 -9.98
CA LEU A 474 -24.73 -15.33 -9.45
C LEU A 474 -23.56 -15.77 -10.36
N LEU A 475 -22.44 -15.07 -10.27
CA LEU A 475 -21.19 -15.48 -10.94
C LEU A 475 -20.63 -16.79 -10.33
N GLY A 476 -20.46 -17.82 -11.15
CA GLY A 476 -19.88 -19.11 -10.73
C GLY A 476 -20.86 -20.04 -10.01
N ASP A 477 -22.16 -19.89 -10.24
CA ASP A 477 -23.23 -20.71 -9.65
C ASP A 477 -23.05 -22.21 -9.91
N SER A 478 -22.60 -22.56 -11.11
CA SER A 478 -22.24 -23.93 -11.53
C SER A 478 -21.18 -24.59 -10.66
N ILE A 479 -20.38 -23.81 -9.90
CA ILE A 479 -19.38 -24.33 -8.96
C ILE A 479 -20.00 -24.48 -7.57
N PHE A 480 -20.48 -23.40 -6.96
CA PHE A 480 -20.88 -23.44 -5.55
C PHE A 480 -22.25 -24.07 -5.30
N LEU A 481 -23.20 -24.01 -6.25
CA LEU A 481 -24.46 -24.75 -6.15
C LEU A 481 -24.21 -26.25 -6.35
N LYS A 482 -23.33 -26.62 -7.29
CA LYS A 482 -22.97 -28.02 -7.53
C LYS A 482 -22.19 -28.61 -6.37
N LEU A 483 -21.29 -27.83 -5.76
CA LEU A 483 -20.65 -28.19 -4.50
C LEU A 483 -21.69 -28.43 -3.40
N ARG A 484 -22.67 -27.54 -3.19
CA ARG A 484 -23.77 -27.76 -2.23
C ARG A 484 -24.55 -29.06 -2.52
N GLU A 485 -24.85 -29.33 -3.78
CA GLU A 485 -25.58 -30.54 -4.21
C GLU A 485 -24.82 -31.82 -3.84
N LEU A 486 -23.55 -31.93 -4.26
CA LEU A 486 -22.74 -33.14 -4.05
C LEU A 486 -22.48 -33.46 -2.57
N GLN A 487 -22.47 -32.45 -1.70
CA GLN A 487 -22.29 -32.63 -0.26
C GLN A 487 -23.36 -33.50 0.38
N ASN A 488 -24.57 -33.55 -0.18
CA ASN A 488 -25.63 -34.44 0.29
C ASN A 488 -25.35 -35.93 0.04
N HIS A 489 -24.39 -36.25 -0.82
CA HIS A 489 -23.98 -37.61 -1.15
C HIS A 489 -22.68 -38.05 -0.45
N LEU A 490 -21.97 -37.14 0.21
CA LEU A 490 -20.73 -37.43 0.95
C LEU A 490 -21.02 -37.94 2.35
N LYS A 491 -20.11 -38.76 2.90
CA LYS A 491 -20.19 -39.23 4.29
C LYS A 491 -19.95 -38.12 5.32
N LYS A 492 -19.13 -37.12 4.95
CA LYS A 492 -18.79 -35.97 5.79
C LYS A 492 -19.03 -34.68 5.02
N GLN A 493 -20.06 -33.93 5.41
CA GLN A 493 -20.31 -32.59 4.87
C GLN A 493 -19.25 -31.60 5.38
N ASN A 494 -18.52 -30.98 4.46
CA ASN A 494 -17.46 -30.01 4.72
C ASN A 494 -17.69 -28.64 4.03
N PHE A 495 -18.84 -28.41 3.39
CA PHE A 495 -19.24 -27.13 2.81
C PHE A 495 -20.66 -26.70 3.20
N SER A 496 -20.86 -25.39 3.39
CA SER A 496 -22.16 -24.75 3.60
C SER A 496 -22.27 -23.46 2.80
N LEU A 497 -23.44 -23.24 2.20
CA LEU A 497 -23.78 -22.04 1.43
C LEU A 497 -24.92 -21.27 2.10
N ILE A 498 -24.70 -19.99 2.36
CA ILE A 498 -25.69 -19.05 2.89
C ILE A 498 -25.81 -17.91 1.87
N LEU A 499 -26.85 -18.00 1.03
CA LEU A 499 -27.07 -17.06 -0.06
C LEU A 499 -28.00 -15.93 0.40
N ARG A 500 -27.53 -14.68 0.31
CA ARG A 500 -28.30 -13.49 0.62
C ARG A 500 -28.75 -12.80 -0.65
N CYS A 501 -30.05 -12.92 -0.96
CA CYS A 501 -30.69 -12.27 -2.09
C CYS A 501 -31.96 -11.52 -1.62
N ARG A 502 -32.42 -10.52 -2.38
CA ARG A 502 -33.68 -9.82 -2.08
C ARG A 502 -34.90 -10.65 -2.48
N LYS A 503 -34.79 -11.40 -3.57
CA LYS A 503 -35.79 -12.36 -4.07
C LYS A 503 -35.41 -13.77 -3.60
N GLN A 504 -36.40 -14.65 -3.47
CA GLN A 504 -36.12 -16.08 -3.34
C GLN A 504 -35.55 -16.59 -4.67
N ILE A 505 -34.62 -17.54 -4.59
CA ILE A 505 -33.99 -18.21 -5.74
C ILE A 505 -34.49 -19.65 -5.71
N GLU A 506 -34.99 -20.18 -6.83
CA GLU A 506 -35.66 -21.50 -6.82
C GLU A 506 -34.69 -22.63 -6.44
N ARG A 507 -33.44 -22.52 -6.91
CA ARG A 507 -32.39 -23.54 -6.72
C ARG A 507 -31.70 -23.50 -5.34
N CYS A 508 -32.00 -22.52 -4.48
CA CYS A 508 -31.28 -22.31 -3.23
C CYS A 508 -32.10 -21.49 -2.23
N GLU A 509 -32.26 -21.99 -1.00
CA GLU A 509 -32.75 -21.19 0.14
C GLU A 509 -31.97 -19.87 0.26
N THR A 510 -32.68 -18.75 0.43
CA THR A 510 -32.05 -17.44 0.61
C THR A 510 -32.41 -16.78 1.93
N THR A 511 -31.50 -15.95 2.44
CA THR A 511 -31.74 -15.11 3.62
C THR A 511 -31.86 -13.65 3.24
N LYS A 512 -32.81 -12.94 3.87
CA LYS A 512 -32.91 -11.48 3.81
C LYS A 512 -32.14 -10.78 4.94
N LYS A 513 -31.70 -11.54 5.96
CA LYS A 513 -30.95 -11.00 7.11
C LYS A 513 -29.63 -10.36 6.65
N ARG A 514 -29.13 -9.39 7.41
CA ARG A 514 -27.79 -8.85 7.20
C ARG A 514 -26.76 -9.80 7.83
N PHE A 515 -25.54 -9.80 7.29
CA PHE A 515 -24.42 -10.51 7.89
C PHE A 515 -23.87 -9.67 9.06
N THR A 516 -24.58 -9.70 10.19
CA THR A 516 -24.13 -9.16 11.48
C THR A 516 -23.28 -10.20 12.22
N ARG A 517 -22.61 -9.80 13.30
CA ARG A 517 -21.87 -10.73 14.17
C ARG A 517 -22.77 -11.91 14.61
N ASP A 518 -23.87 -11.61 15.31
CA ASP A 518 -24.81 -12.61 15.81
C ASP A 518 -25.31 -13.53 14.69
N PHE A 519 -25.57 -12.98 13.49
CA PHE A 519 -26.05 -13.80 12.37
C PHE A 519 -25.03 -14.85 11.97
N ILE A 520 -23.75 -14.48 11.84
CA ILE A 520 -22.69 -15.40 11.42
C ILE A 520 -22.32 -16.34 12.58
N GLU A 521 -22.33 -15.85 13.83
CA GLU A 521 -22.10 -16.66 15.05
C GLU A 521 -23.07 -17.82 15.20
N ASN A 522 -24.35 -17.63 14.84
CA ASN A 522 -25.35 -18.70 14.82
C ASN A 522 -25.07 -19.83 13.79
N TYR A 523 -24.10 -19.67 12.88
CA TYR A 523 -23.68 -20.72 11.92
C TYR A 523 -22.27 -21.27 12.18
N PHE A 524 -21.57 -20.82 13.22
CA PHE A 524 -20.29 -21.41 13.59
C PHE A 524 -20.52 -22.74 14.33
N LYS A 525 -19.87 -23.79 13.83
CA LYS A 525 -19.92 -25.15 14.40
C LYS A 525 -18.57 -25.62 14.92
N PHE A 526 -17.50 -24.91 14.60
CA PHE A 526 -16.12 -25.27 14.89
C PHE A 526 -15.33 -24.04 15.31
N GLU A 527 -14.13 -24.26 15.84
CA GLU A 527 -13.15 -23.21 16.07
C GLU A 527 -12.82 -22.53 14.73
N ILE A 528 -13.14 -21.24 14.63
CA ILE A 528 -12.82 -20.42 13.47
C ILE A 528 -11.31 -20.30 13.40
N LYS A 529 -10.75 -20.51 12.21
CA LYS A 529 -9.35 -20.14 11.97
C LYS A 529 -9.25 -18.80 11.25
N GLN A 530 -10.10 -18.55 10.25
CA GLN A 530 -10.03 -17.34 9.42
C GLN A 530 -11.37 -16.94 8.78
N ILE A 531 -11.51 -15.63 8.56
CA ILE A 531 -12.61 -15.00 7.82
C ILE A 531 -12.03 -14.23 6.63
N PHE A 532 -12.44 -14.57 5.41
CA PHE A 532 -12.04 -13.85 4.21
C PHE A 532 -13.18 -12.97 3.70
N VAL A 533 -12.88 -11.71 3.38
CA VAL A 533 -13.90 -10.72 3.01
C VAL A 533 -13.53 -10.06 1.69
N CYS A 534 -14.36 -10.22 0.66
CA CYS A 534 -14.16 -9.55 -0.63
C CYS A 534 -15.47 -8.96 -1.18
N GLY A 535 -15.46 -7.68 -1.54
CA GLY A 535 -16.65 -7.03 -2.11
C GLY A 535 -16.66 -5.52 -1.91
N PRO A 536 -17.83 -4.87 -2.07
CA PRO A 536 -17.96 -3.42 -1.95
C PRO A 536 -17.46 -2.88 -0.60
N GLN A 537 -16.92 -1.66 -0.58
CA GLN A 537 -16.39 -1.03 0.64
C GLN A 537 -17.42 -1.00 1.78
N VAL A 538 -18.72 -0.86 1.47
CA VAL A 538 -19.80 -0.92 2.48
C VAL A 538 -19.87 -2.28 3.18
N LEU A 539 -19.67 -3.39 2.47
CA LEU A 539 -19.59 -4.73 3.07
C LEU A 539 -18.33 -4.84 3.94
N ARG A 540 -17.16 -4.43 3.42
CA ARG A 540 -15.88 -4.48 4.15
C ARG A 540 -15.95 -3.68 5.45
N ASN A 541 -16.47 -2.45 5.40
CA ASN A 541 -16.64 -1.59 6.56
C ASN A 541 -17.68 -2.13 7.55
N SER A 542 -18.75 -2.79 7.06
CA SER A 542 -19.72 -3.47 7.94
C SER A 542 -19.05 -4.61 8.70
N ILE A 543 -18.34 -5.52 8.02
CA ILE A 543 -17.65 -6.64 8.69
C ILE A 543 -16.57 -6.11 9.66
N ASN A 544 -15.81 -5.09 9.28
CA ASN A 544 -14.81 -4.49 10.19
C ASN A 544 -15.43 -3.89 11.45
N LYS A 545 -16.68 -3.41 11.39
CA LYS A 545 -17.37 -2.88 12.55
C LYS A 545 -17.87 -3.99 13.47
N GLU A 546 -18.43 -5.05 12.90
CA GLU A 546 -19.06 -6.16 13.62
C GLU A 546 -18.03 -7.10 14.28
N PHE A 547 -16.83 -7.24 13.69
CA PHE A 547 -15.78 -8.18 14.11
C PHE A 547 -14.46 -7.48 14.48
N ARG A 548 -14.52 -6.27 15.05
CA ARG A 548 -13.32 -5.45 15.33
C ARG A 548 -12.34 -6.11 16.33
N ASP A 549 -12.86 -6.92 17.24
CA ASP A 549 -12.09 -7.73 18.19
C ASP A 549 -11.38 -8.93 17.53
N MET A 550 -11.85 -9.37 16.36
CA MET A 550 -11.26 -10.45 15.56
C MET A 550 -10.40 -9.92 14.41
N GLU A 551 -9.94 -8.66 14.44
CA GLU A 551 -9.22 -8.00 13.31
C GLU A 551 -8.00 -8.80 12.81
N ASN A 552 -7.33 -9.57 13.67
CA ASN A 552 -6.19 -10.42 13.30
C ASN A 552 -6.58 -11.70 12.52
N GLU A 553 -7.85 -12.08 12.50
CA GLU A 553 -8.38 -13.29 11.84
C GLU A 553 -9.10 -12.96 10.51
N ILE A 554 -9.28 -11.67 10.20
CA ILE A 554 -10.00 -11.20 9.02
C ILE A 554 -9.03 -10.77 7.92
N ILE A 555 -9.09 -11.46 6.79
CA ILE A 555 -8.29 -11.15 5.60
C ILE A 555 -9.19 -10.48 4.56
N TYR A 556 -8.94 -9.19 4.34
CA TYR A 556 -9.64 -8.40 3.33
C TYR A 556 -8.95 -8.52 1.97
N ILE A 557 -9.69 -9.00 0.97
CA ILE A 557 -9.26 -9.15 -0.43
C ILE A 557 -9.81 -8.00 -1.26
#